data_AF-A0A9P3L9V5-F1
#
_entry.id   AF-A0A9P3L9V5-F1
#
_cell.length_a   1.000
_cell.length_b   1.000
_cell.length_c   1.000
_cell.angle_alpha   90.00
_cell.angle_beta   90.00
_cell.angle_gamma   90.00
#
_symmetry.space_group_name_H-M   'P 1'
#
loop_
_entity.id
_entity.type
_entity.pdbx_description
1 polymer ?
#
loop_
_entity_poly.entity_id
_entity_poly.type
_entity_poly.pdbx_seq_one_letter_code
_entity_poly.pdbx_strand_id
1 'polypeptide(L)'
;MAATASSSSDVPPLGKYLASNDKKTRDRAVKSLSAFLCDPSHDDLPKSELAKLWKGIFYCFWMSDKPLVQQALASEIAEIALQIPKTPAALAFLRGFWEALVREWPGIDRHRLDKYYMLVRRFVNASFRLLIRDEWDASVCTEYNTILSDKGGPLCPEDPRVPVGLAYHLADIYIEELDKALAAAEDPLPAPLGTLVAPFLALAARTPTKAAYDRLQSALLEPLLGALAPASPSEDEEGERRRKRARLASTEFEHLVQHMCVSQPKDGAVPAAVVRKALLKQIFDVAGEESTRDANRRKLFALYKSHTDEDDEDES
;
A
#
# COMPACT_ATOMS: atom_id res chain seq x y z
N MET A 1 -21.52 -36.09 -29.73
CA MET A 1 -21.74 -35.06 -28.71
C MET A 1 -20.88 -35.40 -27.51
N ALA A 2 -19.74 -34.72 -27.36
CA ALA A 2 -18.85 -34.92 -26.21
C ALA A 2 -19.37 -34.07 -25.05
N ALA A 3 -19.72 -34.71 -23.95
CA ALA A 3 -20.05 -34.04 -22.70
C ALA A 3 -18.75 -33.46 -22.12
N THR A 4 -18.69 -32.14 -22.03
CA THR A 4 -17.65 -31.40 -21.32
C THR A 4 -17.77 -31.70 -19.83
N ALA A 5 -16.87 -32.53 -19.31
CA ALA A 5 -16.71 -32.72 -17.88
C ALA A 5 -16.28 -31.39 -17.25
N SER A 6 -17.07 -30.86 -16.31
CA SER A 6 -16.61 -29.78 -15.43
C SER A 6 -15.52 -30.34 -14.53
N SER A 7 -14.28 -29.92 -14.71
CA SER A 7 -13.23 -30.21 -13.75
C SER A 7 -13.57 -29.51 -12.43
N SER A 8 -14.00 -30.27 -11.44
CA SER A 8 -13.99 -29.83 -10.05
C SER A 8 -12.54 -29.52 -9.72
N SER A 9 -12.19 -28.24 -9.59
CA SER A 9 -10.89 -27.84 -9.09
C SER A 9 -10.70 -28.49 -7.71
N ASP A 10 -9.73 -29.39 -7.61
CA ASP A 10 -9.41 -30.18 -6.42
C ASP A 10 -8.68 -29.30 -5.37
N VAL A 11 -9.25 -28.13 -5.09
CA VAL A 11 -8.76 -27.20 -4.07
C VAL A 11 -9.11 -27.83 -2.73
N PRO A 12 -8.13 -28.20 -1.89
CA PRO A 12 -8.42 -28.77 -0.58
C PRO A 12 -9.33 -27.80 0.20
N PRO A 13 -10.20 -28.27 1.11
CA PRO A 13 -11.15 -27.42 1.82
C PRO A 13 -10.47 -26.54 2.90
N LEU A 14 -9.33 -25.92 2.56
CA LEU A 14 -8.51 -25.04 3.37
C LEU A 14 -9.34 -23.96 4.04
N GLY A 15 -10.30 -23.37 3.33
CA GLY A 15 -11.18 -22.35 3.89
C GLY A 15 -11.93 -22.81 5.14
N LYS A 16 -12.37 -24.08 5.19
CA LYS A 16 -13.05 -24.64 6.38
C LYS A 16 -12.08 -24.85 7.53
N TYR A 17 -10.87 -25.31 7.26
CA TYR A 17 -9.86 -25.55 8.29
C TYR A 17 -9.28 -24.24 8.86
N LEU A 18 -9.11 -23.22 8.02
CA LEU A 18 -8.69 -21.87 8.40
C LEU A 18 -9.73 -21.21 9.32
N ALA A 19 -11.03 -21.43 9.09
CA ALA A 19 -12.10 -20.92 9.93
C ALA A 19 -12.46 -21.82 11.13
N SER A 20 -11.65 -22.85 11.44
CA SER A 20 -11.89 -23.76 12.57
C SER A 20 -11.79 -23.04 13.92
N ASN A 21 -12.57 -23.46 14.92
CA ASN A 21 -12.46 -22.97 16.30
C ASN A 21 -11.19 -23.48 17.00
N ASP A 22 -10.65 -24.63 16.58
CA ASP A 22 -9.42 -25.20 17.14
C ASP A 22 -8.16 -24.54 16.56
N LYS A 23 -7.33 -23.95 17.44
CA LYS A 23 -6.08 -23.28 17.06
C LYS A 23 -5.13 -24.24 16.32
N LYS A 24 -4.97 -25.47 16.78
CA LYS A 24 -4.03 -26.43 16.16
C LYS A 24 -4.44 -26.78 14.73
N THR A 25 -5.73 -26.82 14.46
CA THR A 25 -6.28 -27.01 13.12
C THR A 25 -5.99 -25.81 12.23
N ARG A 26 -6.20 -24.58 12.74
CA ARG A 26 -5.86 -23.35 11.99
C ARG A 26 -4.37 -23.23 11.68
N ASP A 27 -3.51 -23.48 12.66
CA ASP A 27 -2.05 -23.42 12.48
C ASP A 27 -1.57 -24.38 11.38
N ARG A 28 -2.12 -25.61 11.36
CA ARG A 28 -1.83 -26.57 10.28
C ARG A 28 -2.36 -26.09 8.93
N ALA A 29 -3.55 -25.50 8.92
CA ALA A 29 -4.16 -24.99 7.70
C ALA A 29 -3.36 -23.82 7.09
N VAL A 30 -2.78 -22.93 7.91
CA VAL A 30 -1.90 -21.84 7.44
C VAL A 30 -0.61 -22.39 6.81
N LYS A 31 -0.01 -23.43 7.41
CA LYS A 31 1.14 -24.12 6.79
C LYS A 31 0.78 -24.79 5.47
N SER A 32 -0.37 -25.47 5.41
CA SER A 32 -0.88 -26.06 4.17
C SER A 32 -1.24 -25.02 3.12
N LEU A 33 -1.70 -23.83 3.53
CA LEU A 33 -1.99 -22.71 2.64
C LEU A 33 -0.74 -22.21 1.93
N SER A 34 0.36 -22.01 2.67
CA SER A 34 1.65 -21.63 2.08
C SER A 34 2.11 -22.66 1.05
N ALA A 35 2.12 -23.95 1.41
CA ALA A 35 2.50 -25.03 0.48
C ALA A 35 1.60 -25.09 -0.77
N PHE A 36 0.29 -24.92 -0.59
CA PHE A 36 -0.69 -24.91 -1.68
C PHE A 36 -0.48 -23.74 -2.65
N LEU A 37 -0.20 -22.54 -2.15
CA LEU A 37 0.02 -21.36 -2.99
C LEU A 37 1.40 -21.34 -3.66
N CYS A 38 2.37 -22.10 -3.15
CA CYS A 38 3.68 -22.27 -3.76
C CYS A 38 3.73 -23.40 -4.80
N ASP A 39 2.66 -24.18 -4.97
CA ASP A 39 2.57 -25.23 -5.99
C ASP A 39 2.24 -24.60 -7.36
N PRO A 40 3.09 -24.77 -8.39
CA PRO A 40 2.86 -24.20 -9.72
C PRO A 40 1.55 -24.63 -10.40
N SER A 41 0.96 -25.76 -9.99
CA SER A 41 -0.35 -26.19 -10.48
C SER A 41 -1.50 -25.27 -10.04
N HIS A 42 -1.24 -24.35 -9.12
CA HIS A 42 -2.19 -23.40 -8.57
C HIS A 42 -1.84 -21.93 -8.87
N ASP A 43 -0.91 -21.68 -9.81
CA ASP A 43 -0.57 -20.31 -10.22
C ASP A 43 -1.77 -19.55 -10.83
N ASP A 44 -2.63 -20.26 -11.57
CA ASP A 44 -3.80 -19.69 -12.27
C ASP A 44 -5.11 -19.96 -11.51
N LEU A 45 -5.09 -19.78 -10.19
CA LEU A 45 -6.28 -19.97 -9.36
C LEU A 45 -7.43 -19.02 -9.78
N PRO A 46 -8.64 -19.53 -10.05
CA PRO A 46 -9.78 -18.69 -10.37
C PRO A 46 -10.08 -17.70 -9.24
N LYS A 47 -10.48 -16.48 -9.60
CA LYS A 47 -10.85 -15.43 -8.65
C LYS A 47 -11.85 -15.90 -7.59
N SER A 48 -12.81 -16.75 -7.96
CA SER A 48 -13.79 -17.32 -7.03
C SER A 48 -13.18 -18.25 -5.98
N GLU A 49 -12.17 -19.04 -6.33
CA GLU A 49 -11.48 -19.92 -5.39
C GLU A 49 -10.59 -19.11 -4.45
N LEU A 50 -9.89 -18.12 -4.99
CA LEU A 50 -9.10 -17.18 -4.20
C LEU A 50 -9.96 -16.39 -3.21
N ALA A 51 -11.18 -15.98 -3.61
CA ALA A 51 -12.13 -15.32 -2.71
C ALA A 51 -12.61 -16.24 -1.57
N LYS A 52 -12.85 -17.53 -1.84
CA LYS A 52 -13.18 -18.52 -0.79
C LYS A 52 -12.02 -18.72 0.18
N LEU A 53 -10.80 -18.79 -0.36
CA LEU A 53 -9.57 -18.92 0.42
C LEU A 53 -9.39 -17.74 1.37
N TRP A 54 -9.51 -16.52 0.84
CA TRP A 54 -9.42 -15.30 1.63
C TRP A 54 -10.52 -15.15 2.68
N LYS A 55 -11.72 -15.65 2.42
CA LYS A 55 -12.75 -15.76 3.46
C LYS A 55 -12.26 -16.63 4.61
N GLY A 56 -11.66 -17.79 4.32
CA GLY A 56 -11.03 -18.65 5.33
C GLY A 56 -9.93 -17.93 6.11
N ILE A 57 -9.00 -17.27 5.41
CA ILE A 57 -7.88 -16.53 6.03
C ILE A 57 -8.39 -15.41 6.94
N PHE A 58 -9.38 -14.64 6.48
CA PHE A 58 -9.98 -13.56 7.26
C PHE A 58 -10.53 -14.08 8.60
N TYR A 59 -11.29 -15.17 8.59
CA TYR A 59 -11.84 -15.76 9.81
C TYR A 59 -10.79 -16.52 10.64
N CYS A 60 -9.70 -17.00 10.04
CA CYS A 60 -8.55 -17.52 10.78
C CYS A 60 -7.96 -16.43 11.68
N PHE A 61 -7.72 -15.24 11.11
CA PHE A 61 -7.21 -14.10 11.84
C PHE A 61 -8.25 -13.51 12.82
N TRP A 62 -9.53 -13.54 12.46
CA TRP A 62 -10.64 -13.16 13.34
C TRP A 62 -10.62 -13.90 14.68
N MET A 63 -10.33 -15.21 14.65
CA MET A 63 -10.27 -16.10 15.83
C MET A 63 -8.93 -16.02 16.59
N SER A 64 -8.03 -15.12 16.22
CA SER A 64 -6.76 -14.90 16.93
C SER A 64 -6.92 -13.79 17.99
N ASP A 65 -6.90 -14.16 19.26
CA ASP A 65 -7.17 -13.24 20.38
C ASP A 65 -5.93 -12.85 21.19
N LYS A 66 -4.85 -13.63 21.14
CA LYS A 66 -3.64 -13.36 21.93
C LYS A 66 -2.70 -12.42 21.15
N PRO A 67 -2.24 -11.28 21.73
CA PRO A 67 -1.45 -10.28 21.00
C PRO A 67 -0.22 -10.83 20.26
N LEU A 68 0.62 -11.62 20.94
CA LEU A 68 1.81 -12.23 20.31
C LEU A 68 1.45 -13.21 19.18
N VAL A 69 0.31 -13.91 19.31
CA VAL A 69 -0.19 -14.83 18.28
C VAL A 69 -0.74 -14.03 17.09
N GLN A 70 -1.41 -12.90 17.33
CA GLN A 70 -1.86 -12.00 16.26
C GLN A 70 -0.68 -11.46 15.47
N GLN A 71 0.38 -10.99 16.14
CA GLN A 71 1.58 -10.47 15.48
C GLN A 71 2.26 -11.54 14.63
N ALA A 72 2.51 -12.72 15.20
CA ALA A 72 3.12 -13.83 14.48
C ALA A 72 2.28 -14.27 13.27
N LEU A 73 0.96 -14.43 13.46
CA LEU A 73 0.06 -14.86 12.40
C LEU A 73 -0.07 -13.80 11.28
N ALA A 74 -0.11 -12.51 11.62
CA ALA A 74 -0.15 -11.45 10.61
C ALA A 74 1.11 -11.44 9.75
N SER A 75 2.29 -11.61 10.38
CA SER A 75 3.54 -11.77 9.64
C SER A 75 3.54 -13.04 8.79
N GLU A 76 3.16 -14.20 9.37
CA GLU A 76 3.13 -15.48 8.65
C GLU A 76 2.23 -15.42 7.40
N ILE A 77 1.04 -14.85 7.52
CA ILE A 77 0.10 -14.73 6.38
C ILE A 77 0.62 -13.73 5.33
N ALA A 78 1.23 -12.61 5.74
CA ALA A 78 1.78 -11.63 4.80
C ALA A 78 3.01 -12.15 4.04
N GLU A 79 3.91 -12.89 4.71
CA GLU A 79 5.10 -13.49 4.08
C GLU A 79 4.76 -14.52 3.00
N ILE A 80 3.55 -15.12 3.02
CA ILE A 80 3.10 -16.01 1.95
C ILE A 80 3.18 -15.31 0.58
N ALA A 81 2.87 -14.02 0.50
CA ALA A 81 2.95 -13.26 -0.75
C ALA A 81 4.38 -13.24 -1.33
N LEU A 82 5.41 -13.30 -0.48
CA LEU A 82 6.81 -13.32 -0.87
C LEU A 82 7.32 -14.73 -1.19
N GLN A 83 6.68 -15.76 -0.62
CA GLN A 83 6.99 -17.17 -0.86
C GLN A 83 6.45 -17.68 -2.19
N ILE A 84 5.36 -17.10 -2.71
CA ILE A 84 4.79 -17.47 -4.00
C ILE A 84 5.83 -17.19 -5.12
N PRO A 85 6.24 -18.22 -5.90
CA PRO A 85 7.33 -18.08 -6.87
C PRO A 85 7.01 -17.11 -8.01
N LYS A 86 5.79 -17.18 -8.58
CA LYS A 86 5.40 -16.34 -9.71
C LYS A 86 4.79 -15.02 -9.22
N THR A 87 5.38 -13.91 -9.63
CA THR A 87 4.88 -12.56 -9.30
C THR A 87 3.41 -12.33 -9.67
N PRO A 88 2.88 -12.77 -10.83
CA PRO A 88 1.45 -12.65 -11.12
C PRO A 88 0.54 -13.37 -10.12
N ALA A 89 0.92 -14.57 -9.65
CA ALA A 89 0.16 -15.30 -8.64
C ALA A 89 0.24 -14.62 -7.26
N ALA A 90 1.39 -14.06 -6.91
CA ALA A 90 1.57 -13.25 -5.70
C ALA A 90 0.69 -11.98 -5.72
N LEU A 91 0.65 -11.28 -6.86
CA LEU A 91 -0.22 -10.12 -7.08
C LEU A 91 -1.70 -10.50 -7.01
N ALA A 92 -2.10 -11.65 -7.58
CA ALA A 92 -3.46 -12.16 -7.43
C ALA A 92 -3.80 -12.39 -5.96
N PHE A 93 -2.90 -13.01 -5.18
CA PHE A 93 -3.07 -13.19 -3.74
C PHE A 93 -3.25 -11.86 -3.00
N LEU A 94 -2.42 -10.85 -3.29
CA LEU A 94 -2.55 -9.49 -2.75
C LEU A 94 -3.86 -8.81 -3.16
N ARG A 95 -4.33 -9.00 -4.40
CA ARG A 95 -5.65 -8.51 -4.84
C ARG A 95 -6.76 -9.12 -3.99
N GLY A 96 -6.71 -10.43 -3.76
CA GLY A 96 -7.67 -11.12 -2.91
C GLY A 96 -7.68 -10.62 -1.46
N PHE A 97 -6.50 -10.24 -0.92
CA PHE A 97 -6.39 -9.62 0.41
C PHE A 97 -7.21 -8.33 0.48
N TRP A 98 -6.97 -7.39 -0.43
CA TRP A 98 -7.66 -6.10 -0.44
C TRP A 98 -9.16 -6.24 -0.68
N GLU A 99 -9.57 -7.08 -1.65
CA GLU A 99 -10.98 -7.34 -1.92
C GLU A 99 -11.70 -7.97 -0.73
N ALA A 100 -11.02 -8.84 0.03
CA ALA A 100 -11.57 -9.43 1.25
C ALA A 100 -11.66 -8.42 2.38
N LEU A 101 -10.64 -7.59 2.59
CA LEU A 101 -10.68 -6.54 3.60
C LEU A 101 -11.79 -5.55 3.31
N VAL A 102 -11.86 -4.98 2.10
CA VAL A 102 -12.92 -4.02 1.73
C VAL A 102 -14.31 -4.60 1.97
N ARG A 103 -14.53 -5.87 1.64
CA ARG A 103 -15.82 -6.55 1.83
C ARG A 103 -16.18 -6.72 3.30
N GLU A 104 -15.24 -7.16 4.15
CA GLU A 104 -15.53 -7.57 5.54
C GLU A 104 -15.30 -6.43 6.55
N TRP A 105 -14.62 -5.35 6.17
CA TRP A 105 -14.24 -4.25 7.06
C TRP A 105 -15.40 -3.63 7.85
N PRO A 106 -16.59 -3.37 7.25
CA PRO A 106 -17.72 -2.84 8.01
C PRO A 106 -18.21 -3.78 9.14
N GLY A 107 -17.90 -5.07 9.06
CA GLY A 107 -18.23 -6.06 10.08
C GLY A 107 -17.21 -6.19 11.21
N ILE A 108 -16.07 -5.50 11.14
CA ILE A 108 -15.03 -5.54 12.17
C ILE A 108 -15.45 -4.64 13.34
N ASP A 109 -15.65 -5.24 14.51
CA ASP A 109 -15.93 -4.47 15.73
C ASP A 109 -14.67 -3.78 16.29
N ARG A 110 -14.90 -2.79 17.15
CA ARG A 110 -13.85 -1.95 17.74
C ARG A 110 -12.75 -2.75 18.45
N HIS A 111 -13.05 -3.89 19.07
CA HIS A 111 -12.05 -4.68 19.81
C HIS A 111 -11.12 -5.47 18.89
N ARG A 112 -11.51 -5.65 17.61
CA ARG A 112 -10.71 -6.36 16.60
C ARG A 112 -9.99 -5.41 15.64
N LEU A 113 -10.37 -4.15 15.60
CA LEU A 113 -9.88 -3.21 14.60
C LEU A 113 -8.34 -3.07 14.62
N ASP A 114 -7.73 -2.96 15.80
CA ASP A 114 -6.28 -2.76 15.95
C ASP A 114 -5.45 -3.89 15.32
N LYS A 115 -5.87 -5.16 15.47
CA LYS A 115 -5.15 -6.28 14.85
C LYS A 115 -5.30 -6.28 13.33
N TYR A 116 -6.42 -5.79 12.79
CA TYR A 116 -6.59 -5.67 11.33
C TYR A 116 -5.78 -4.49 10.78
N TYR A 117 -5.63 -3.40 11.52
CA TYR A 117 -4.69 -2.33 11.16
C TYR A 117 -3.24 -2.84 11.10
N MET A 118 -2.83 -3.67 12.07
CA MET A 118 -1.53 -4.34 12.04
C MET A 118 -1.41 -5.30 10.85
N LEU A 119 -2.46 -6.06 10.52
CA LEU A 119 -2.47 -6.95 9.36
C LEU A 119 -2.26 -6.17 8.05
N VAL A 120 -2.98 -5.06 7.88
CA VAL A 120 -2.79 -4.14 6.74
C VAL A 120 -1.34 -3.70 6.65
N ARG A 121 -0.74 -3.29 7.77
CA ARG A 121 0.67 -2.87 7.80
C ARG A 121 1.64 -3.97 7.34
N ARG A 122 1.43 -5.22 7.77
CA ARG A 122 2.25 -6.36 7.30
C ARG A 122 2.10 -6.61 5.80
N PHE A 123 0.88 -6.50 5.27
CA PHE A 123 0.62 -6.69 3.85
C PHE A 123 1.17 -5.57 2.96
N VAL A 124 1.13 -4.32 3.43
CA VAL A 124 1.75 -3.19 2.72
C VAL A 124 3.26 -3.38 2.62
N ASN A 125 3.93 -3.73 3.73
CA ASN A 125 5.37 -4.01 3.72
C ASN A 125 5.74 -5.20 2.82
N ALA A 126 5.00 -6.31 2.92
CA ALA A 126 5.21 -7.48 2.06
C ALA A 126 5.01 -7.12 0.57
N SER A 127 4.07 -6.22 0.26
CA SER A 127 3.87 -5.74 -1.11
C SER A 127 5.08 -4.96 -1.61
N PHE A 128 5.65 -4.05 -0.81
CA PHE A 128 6.87 -3.34 -1.21
C PHE A 128 8.07 -4.28 -1.38
N ARG A 129 8.24 -5.25 -0.48
CA ARG A 129 9.30 -6.27 -0.62
C ARG A 129 9.12 -7.13 -1.87
N LEU A 130 7.88 -7.39 -2.28
CA LEU A 130 7.58 -8.07 -3.55
C LEU A 130 8.00 -7.20 -4.74
N LEU A 131 7.68 -5.90 -4.71
CA LEU A 131 8.08 -4.96 -5.76
C LEU A 131 9.61 -4.79 -5.84
N ILE A 132 10.30 -4.73 -4.70
CA ILE A 132 11.77 -4.71 -4.63
C ILE A 132 12.37 -5.98 -5.24
N ARG A 133 11.83 -7.16 -4.88
CA ARG A 133 12.25 -8.45 -5.43
C ARG A 133 12.11 -8.50 -6.96
N ASP A 134 11.08 -7.85 -7.49
CA ASP A 134 10.82 -7.73 -8.93
C ASP A 134 11.52 -6.51 -9.55
N GLU A 135 12.50 -5.93 -8.87
CA GLU A 135 13.32 -4.81 -9.35
C GLU A 135 12.49 -3.59 -9.79
N TRP A 136 11.33 -3.40 -9.14
CA TRP A 136 10.36 -2.36 -9.48
C TRP A 136 9.90 -2.41 -10.94
N ASP A 137 9.73 -3.61 -11.51
CA ASP A 137 9.21 -3.77 -12.87
C ASP A 137 7.95 -2.92 -13.08
N ALA A 138 7.93 -2.18 -14.19
CA ALA A 138 6.90 -1.19 -14.45
C ALA A 138 5.51 -1.83 -14.56
N SER A 139 5.42 -3.04 -15.14
CA SER A 139 4.15 -3.76 -15.28
C SER A 139 3.64 -4.26 -13.93
N VAL A 140 4.54 -4.74 -13.07
CA VAL A 140 4.23 -5.19 -11.70
C VAL A 140 3.81 -4.03 -10.80
N CYS A 141 4.52 -2.89 -10.85
CA CYS A 141 4.13 -1.69 -10.13
C CYS A 141 2.76 -1.16 -10.60
N THR A 142 2.52 -1.18 -11.91
CA THR A 142 1.23 -0.78 -12.49
C THR A 142 0.10 -1.71 -12.05
N GLU A 143 0.32 -3.03 -12.07
CA GLU A 143 -0.68 -3.99 -11.60
C GLU A 143 -0.96 -3.84 -10.10
N TYR A 144 0.06 -3.59 -9.28
CA TYR A 144 -0.14 -3.31 -7.85
C TYR A 144 -0.93 -2.01 -7.62
N ASN A 145 -0.65 -0.94 -8.37
CA ASN A 145 -1.45 0.28 -8.32
C ASN A 145 -2.91 0.05 -8.73
N THR A 146 -3.13 -0.80 -9.73
CA THR A 146 -4.47 -1.26 -10.14
C THR A 146 -5.16 -2.01 -9.00
N ILE A 147 -4.46 -2.90 -8.29
CA ILE A 147 -4.99 -3.58 -7.09
C ILE A 147 -5.48 -2.58 -6.03
N LEU A 148 -4.75 -1.49 -5.82
CA LEU A 148 -5.12 -0.47 -4.84
C LEU A 148 -6.30 0.41 -5.28
N SER A 149 -6.39 0.72 -6.59
CA SER A 149 -7.26 1.77 -7.12
C SER A 149 -8.56 1.26 -7.77
N ASP A 150 -8.57 0.02 -8.26
CA ASP A 150 -9.75 -0.56 -8.90
C ASP A 150 -10.84 -0.90 -7.88
N LYS A 151 -12.03 -1.21 -8.40
CA LYS A 151 -13.17 -1.69 -7.60
C LYS A 151 -12.77 -2.88 -6.71
N GLY A 152 -12.96 -2.71 -5.39
CA GLY A 152 -12.52 -3.66 -4.37
C GLY A 152 -11.15 -3.38 -3.76
N GLY A 153 -10.40 -2.42 -4.30
CA GLY A 153 -9.18 -1.86 -3.72
C GLY A 153 -9.46 -0.79 -2.66
N PRO A 154 -8.55 -0.59 -1.69
CA PRO A 154 -8.72 0.34 -0.57
C PRO A 154 -8.72 1.82 -0.96
N LEU A 155 -8.28 2.16 -2.17
CA LEU A 155 -8.15 3.55 -2.64
C LEU A 155 -9.12 3.89 -3.78
N CYS A 156 -10.09 3.03 -4.09
CA CYS A 156 -11.07 3.27 -5.15
C CYS A 156 -12.06 4.39 -4.76
N PRO A 157 -12.05 5.57 -5.42
CA PRO A 157 -12.94 6.68 -5.08
C PRO A 157 -14.40 6.42 -5.45
N GLU A 158 -14.67 5.57 -6.44
CA GLU A 158 -16.01 5.30 -6.97
C GLU A 158 -16.72 4.11 -6.31
N ASP A 159 -16.03 3.33 -5.47
CA ASP A 159 -16.64 2.17 -4.79
C ASP A 159 -17.14 2.55 -3.38
N PRO A 160 -18.46 2.72 -3.18
CA PRO A 160 -19.00 3.14 -1.89
C PRO A 160 -18.84 2.09 -0.78
N ARG A 161 -18.41 0.87 -1.12
CA ARG A 161 -18.10 -0.19 -0.15
C ARG A 161 -16.75 0.02 0.52
N VAL A 162 -15.87 0.84 -0.07
CA VAL A 162 -14.54 1.13 0.48
C VAL A 162 -14.70 1.96 1.75
N PRO A 163 -14.33 1.42 2.92
CA PRO A 163 -14.43 2.14 4.16
C PRO A 163 -13.38 3.25 4.22
N VAL A 164 -13.80 4.47 4.53
CA VAL A 164 -12.90 5.63 4.55
C VAL A 164 -11.74 5.45 5.53
N GLY A 165 -11.99 4.81 6.68
CA GLY A 165 -10.96 4.52 7.68
C GLY A 165 -9.87 3.55 7.22
N LEU A 166 -10.12 2.73 6.19
CA LEU A 166 -9.10 1.87 5.59
C LEU A 166 -8.13 2.70 4.72
N ALA A 167 -8.67 3.60 3.89
CA ALA A 167 -7.87 4.51 3.08
C ALA A 167 -7.01 5.45 3.94
N TYR A 168 -7.56 5.91 5.08
CA TYR A 168 -6.83 6.77 6.03
C TYR A 168 -5.66 6.05 6.65
N HIS A 169 -5.90 4.86 7.21
CA HIS A 169 -4.83 4.06 7.78
C HIS A 169 -3.77 3.71 6.74
N LEU A 170 -4.17 3.39 5.51
CA LEU A 170 -3.22 3.14 4.44
C LEU A 170 -2.34 4.38 4.16
N ALA A 171 -2.93 5.57 4.08
CA ALA A 171 -2.17 6.82 3.93
C ALA A 171 -1.19 7.06 5.09
N ASP A 172 -1.59 6.74 6.32
CA ASP A 172 -0.76 6.94 7.53
C ASP A 172 0.51 6.09 7.55
N ILE A 173 0.48 4.92 6.92
CA ILE A 173 1.56 3.93 7.05
C ILE A 173 2.34 3.72 5.75
N TYR A 174 1.85 4.20 4.61
CA TYR A 174 2.36 3.81 3.29
C TYR A 174 3.84 4.13 3.12
N ILE A 175 4.23 5.38 3.41
CA ILE A 175 5.62 5.84 3.27
C ILE A 175 6.51 5.21 4.34
N GLU A 176 6.02 5.05 5.57
CA GLU A 176 6.74 4.39 6.66
C GLU A 176 7.07 2.92 6.34
N GLU A 177 6.14 2.18 5.73
CA GLU A 177 6.38 0.80 5.35
C GLU A 177 7.22 0.65 4.07
N LEU A 178 7.21 1.65 3.18
CA LEU A 178 8.12 1.71 2.04
C LEU A 178 9.56 1.92 2.51
N ASP A 179 9.78 2.89 3.41
CA ASP A 179 11.10 3.17 3.98
C ASP A 179 11.68 1.93 4.69
N LYS A 180 10.87 1.26 5.52
CA LYS A 180 11.27 -0.01 6.17
C LYS A 180 11.60 -1.12 5.19
N ALA A 181 10.88 -1.21 4.08
CA ALA A 181 11.14 -2.23 3.06
C ALA A 181 12.49 -1.97 2.35
N LEU A 182 12.80 -0.70 2.07
CA LEU A 182 14.09 -0.28 1.53
C LEU A 182 15.22 -0.53 2.52
N ALA A 183 15.03 -0.18 3.80
CA ALA A 183 16.00 -0.41 4.87
C ALA A 183 16.38 -1.88 5.06
N ALA A 184 15.44 -2.79 4.79
CA ALA A 184 15.63 -4.23 4.96
C ALA A 184 16.21 -4.93 3.71
N ALA A 185 16.28 -4.23 2.57
CA ALA A 185 16.79 -4.79 1.32
C ALA A 185 18.30 -4.53 1.18
N GLU A 186 19.02 -5.49 0.61
CA GLU A 186 20.44 -5.35 0.28
C GLU A 186 20.57 -4.68 -1.09
N ASP A 187 21.17 -3.48 -1.12
CA ASP A 187 21.37 -2.63 -2.31
C ASP A 187 20.16 -2.57 -3.27
N PRO A 188 18.96 -2.18 -2.79
CA PRO A 188 17.78 -2.14 -3.64
C PRO A 188 17.93 -1.09 -4.75
N LEU A 189 17.38 -1.40 -5.93
CA LEU A 189 17.12 -0.37 -6.93
C LEU A 189 16.25 0.76 -6.32
N PRO A 190 16.40 2.00 -6.78
CA PRO A 190 15.65 3.13 -6.26
C PRO A 190 14.15 3.02 -6.57
N ALA A 191 13.32 3.28 -5.56
CA ALA A 191 11.87 3.21 -5.67
C ALA A 191 11.31 4.28 -6.65
N PRO A 192 10.47 3.92 -7.64
CA PRO A 192 9.86 4.86 -8.58
C PRO A 192 8.70 5.61 -7.91
N LEU A 193 9.03 6.65 -7.14
CA LEU A 193 8.11 7.26 -6.19
C LEU A 193 6.86 7.85 -6.86
N GLY A 194 6.99 8.48 -8.03
CA GLY A 194 5.85 9.02 -8.79
C GLY A 194 4.85 7.94 -9.20
N THR A 195 5.33 6.75 -9.54
CA THR A 195 4.48 5.59 -9.81
C THR A 195 3.78 5.12 -8.53
N LEU A 196 4.52 4.96 -7.43
CA LEU A 196 3.97 4.38 -6.18
C LEU A 196 2.92 5.27 -5.50
N VAL A 197 3.00 6.59 -5.64
CA VAL A 197 2.04 7.52 -5.02
C VAL A 197 0.83 7.85 -5.90
N ALA A 198 0.85 7.46 -7.18
CA ALA A 198 -0.22 7.77 -8.13
C ALA A 198 -1.63 7.37 -7.65
N PRO A 199 -1.85 6.19 -7.00
CA PRO A 199 -3.15 5.84 -6.43
C PRO A 199 -3.70 6.86 -5.41
N PHE A 200 -2.82 7.44 -4.58
CA PHE A 200 -3.22 8.43 -3.57
C PHE A 200 -3.54 9.78 -4.21
N LEU A 201 -2.79 10.18 -5.25
CA LEU A 201 -3.10 11.39 -6.01
C LEU A 201 -4.46 11.27 -6.72
N ALA A 202 -4.73 10.11 -7.33
CA ALA A 202 -6.02 9.83 -7.95
C ALA A 202 -7.17 9.88 -6.92
N LEU A 203 -6.98 9.29 -5.74
CA LEU A 203 -7.98 9.38 -4.67
C LEU A 203 -8.14 10.82 -4.15
N ALA A 204 -7.05 11.58 -3.99
CA ALA A 204 -7.12 12.99 -3.56
C ALA A 204 -7.89 13.83 -4.58
N ALA A 205 -7.69 13.61 -5.88
CA ALA A 205 -8.43 14.28 -6.94
C ALA A 205 -9.93 13.97 -6.93
N ARG A 206 -10.31 12.71 -6.69
CA ARG A 206 -11.67 12.22 -6.92
C ARG A 206 -12.49 11.97 -5.65
N THR A 207 -11.90 12.05 -4.46
CA THR A 207 -12.62 11.78 -3.22
C THR A 207 -13.78 12.76 -3.00
N PRO A 208 -14.98 12.28 -2.61
CA PRO A 208 -16.15 13.14 -2.44
C PRO A 208 -16.14 13.94 -1.14
N THR A 209 -15.29 13.58 -0.16
CA THR A 209 -15.33 14.17 1.18
C THR A 209 -14.11 15.05 1.47
N LYS A 210 -14.36 16.22 2.08
CA LYS A 210 -13.31 17.12 2.55
C LYS A 210 -12.35 16.41 3.51
N ALA A 211 -12.89 15.66 4.47
CA ALA A 211 -12.09 14.95 5.47
C ALA A 211 -11.12 13.94 4.85
N ALA A 212 -11.52 13.24 3.77
CA ALA A 212 -10.62 12.30 3.12
C ALA A 212 -9.47 12.98 2.40
N TYR A 213 -9.76 14.07 1.68
CA TYR A 213 -8.70 14.89 1.10
C TYR A 213 -7.74 15.42 2.19
N ASP A 214 -8.29 16.02 3.25
CA ASP A 214 -7.49 16.62 4.32
C ASP A 214 -6.61 15.56 5.02
N ARG A 215 -7.08 14.30 5.13
CA ARG A 215 -6.28 13.19 5.65
C ARG A 215 -5.16 12.78 4.69
N LEU A 216 -5.43 12.64 3.39
CA LEU A 216 -4.41 12.31 2.40
C LEU A 216 -3.31 13.38 2.35
N GLN A 217 -3.71 14.65 2.40
CA GLN A 217 -2.76 15.76 2.43
C GLN A 217 -1.89 15.71 3.69
N SER A 218 -2.49 15.67 4.88
CA SER A 218 -1.75 15.74 6.15
C SER A 218 -0.95 14.49 6.52
N ALA A 219 -1.40 13.31 6.10
CA ALA A 219 -0.75 12.04 6.47
C ALA A 219 0.26 11.54 5.45
N LEU A 220 0.11 11.91 4.16
CA LEU A 220 0.94 11.37 3.09
C LEU A 220 1.63 12.46 2.26
N LEU A 221 0.88 13.40 1.70
CA LEU A 221 1.46 14.37 0.75
C LEU A 221 2.39 15.38 1.43
N GLU A 222 1.96 16.00 2.53
CA GLU A 222 2.78 16.97 3.27
C GLU A 222 4.03 16.33 3.89
N PRO A 223 3.96 15.20 4.62
CA PRO A 223 5.16 14.55 5.14
C PRO A 223 6.14 14.14 4.04
N LEU A 224 5.64 13.62 2.91
CA LEU A 224 6.48 13.23 1.79
C LEU A 224 7.17 14.42 1.14
N LEU A 225 6.43 15.48 0.80
CA LEU A 225 7.02 16.69 0.21
C LEU A 225 8.00 17.39 1.16
N GLY A 226 7.71 17.37 2.47
CA GLY A 226 8.60 17.89 3.50
C GLY A 226 9.89 17.09 3.65
N ALA A 227 9.83 15.76 3.57
CA ALA A 227 11.02 14.91 3.62
C ALA A 227 11.93 15.06 2.39
N LEU A 228 11.37 15.48 1.25
CA LEU A 228 12.10 15.73 0.01
C LEU A 228 12.60 17.17 -0.13
N ALA A 229 12.23 18.06 0.78
CA ALA A 229 12.62 19.45 0.74
C ALA A 229 14.14 19.61 0.97
N PRO A 230 14.79 20.61 0.35
CA PRO A 230 16.21 20.87 0.61
C PRO A 230 16.45 21.17 2.09
N ALA A 231 17.63 20.79 2.60
CA ALA A 231 18.05 21.16 3.94
C ALA A 231 18.37 22.68 3.96
N SER A 232 17.44 23.50 4.42
CA SER A 232 17.65 24.96 4.50
C SER A 232 18.77 25.32 5.50
N PRO A 233 19.63 26.35 5.23
CA PRO A 233 20.68 26.78 6.16
C PRO A 233 20.30 27.84 7.24
N SER A 234 19.12 28.48 7.24
CA SER A 234 18.89 29.72 8.04
C SER A 234 18.39 29.56 9.50
N GLU A 235 18.74 30.55 10.32
CA GLU A 235 18.57 30.70 11.77
C GLU A 235 17.37 31.61 12.13
N ASP A 236 16.14 31.09 12.19
CA ASP A 236 14.99 31.81 12.79
C ASP A 236 14.17 30.87 13.67
N GLU A 237 13.64 31.33 14.82
CA GLU A 237 12.91 30.48 15.80
C GLU A 237 11.69 29.75 15.22
N GLU A 238 11.01 30.36 14.23
CA GLU A 238 9.89 29.73 13.51
C GLU A 238 10.37 28.68 12.52
N GLY A 239 11.46 28.98 11.80
CA GLY A 239 12.21 28.03 10.96
C GLY A 239 12.84 26.90 11.79
N GLU A 240 13.17 27.14 13.05
CA GLU A 240 13.74 26.15 13.96
C GLU A 240 12.68 25.17 14.47
N ARG A 241 11.46 25.64 14.75
CA ARG A 241 10.30 24.76 15.04
C ARG A 241 9.90 23.96 13.81
N ARG A 242 9.92 24.58 12.63
CA ARG A 242 9.66 23.93 11.34
C ARG A 242 10.75 22.90 11.01
N ARG A 243 12.04 23.22 11.25
CA ARG A 243 13.19 22.30 11.22
C ARG A 243 13.10 21.21 12.27
N LYS A 244 12.57 21.45 13.47
CA LYS A 244 12.42 20.38 14.48
C LYS A 244 11.38 19.38 14.00
N ARG A 245 10.24 19.86 13.49
CA ARG A 245 9.20 19.04 12.84
C ARG A 245 9.73 18.34 11.59
N ALA A 246 10.43 19.06 10.72
CA ALA A 246 10.99 18.55 9.48
C ALA A 246 12.20 17.64 9.71
N ARG A 247 13.01 17.82 10.77
CA ARG A 247 14.07 16.89 11.19
C ARG A 247 13.49 15.64 11.80
N LEU A 248 12.47 15.77 12.65
CA LEU A 248 11.70 14.62 13.14
C LEU A 248 11.12 13.83 11.95
N ALA A 249 10.57 14.50 10.94
CA ALA A 249 10.07 13.89 9.70
C ALA A 249 11.17 13.45 8.70
N SER A 250 12.34 14.10 8.65
CA SER A 250 13.45 13.74 7.75
C SER A 250 14.25 12.57 8.29
N THR A 251 14.24 12.36 9.62
CA THR A 251 14.69 11.11 10.23
C THR A 251 13.67 9.98 10.07
N GLU A 252 12.44 10.25 9.64
CA GLU A 252 11.42 9.20 9.49
C GLU A 252 11.55 8.42 8.17
N PHE A 253 12.15 9.00 7.11
CA PHE A 253 12.23 8.38 5.77
C PHE A 253 13.63 8.40 5.15
N GLU A 254 14.66 8.17 5.97
CA GLU A 254 16.07 8.23 5.55
C GLU A 254 16.37 7.31 4.36
N HIS A 255 15.91 6.06 4.41
CA HIS A 255 16.20 5.06 3.38
C HIS A 255 15.47 5.36 2.07
N LEU A 256 14.24 5.87 2.16
CA LEU A 256 13.50 6.34 1.00
C LEU A 256 14.24 7.48 0.29
N VAL A 257 14.69 8.49 1.04
CA VAL A 257 15.40 9.64 0.47
C VAL A 257 16.73 9.21 -0.18
N GLN A 258 17.37 8.17 0.31
CA GLN A 258 18.59 7.61 -0.28
C GLN A 258 18.34 6.72 -1.50
N HIS A 259 17.19 6.03 -1.57
CA HIS A 259 16.87 5.02 -2.57
C HIS A 259 15.57 5.32 -3.34
N MET A 260 15.50 6.46 -4.02
CA MET A 260 14.34 6.84 -4.83
C MET A 260 14.72 7.40 -6.21
N CYS A 261 13.79 7.23 -7.14
CA CYS A 261 13.85 7.82 -8.47
C CYS A 261 12.46 8.35 -8.86
N VAL A 262 12.39 9.06 -9.99
CA VAL A 262 11.11 9.57 -10.51
C VAL A 262 10.26 8.43 -11.06
N SER A 263 10.80 7.64 -11.99
CA SER A 263 10.04 6.59 -12.70
C SER A 263 10.88 5.44 -13.26
N GLN A 264 12.19 5.60 -13.48
CA GLN A 264 13.06 4.57 -14.06
C GLN A 264 14.11 4.09 -13.03
N PRO A 265 13.84 2.98 -12.33
CA PRO A 265 14.73 2.43 -11.30
C PRO A 265 16.14 2.11 -11.82
N LYS A 266 16.25 1.69 -13.08
CA LYS A 266 17.51 1.29 -13.72
C LYS A 266 18.46 2.45 -13.99
N ASP A 267 17.97 3.69 -13.98
CA ASP A 267 18.79 4.89 -14.17
C ASP A 267 19.51 5.33 -12.88
N GLY A 268 19.23 4.65 -11.76
CA GLY A 268 19.82 4.96 -10.45
C GLY A 268 19.07 6.03 -9.67
N ALA A 269 19.49 6.22 -8.42
CA ALA A 269 18.84 7.16 -7.51
C ALA A 269 19.10 8.60 -7.96
N VAL A 270 18.11 9.47 -7.79
CA VAL A 270 18.24 10.90 -8.12
C VAL A 270 18.09 11.77 -6.86
N PRO A 271 18.63 13.00 -6.87
CA PRO A 271 18.51 13.90 -5.72
C PRO A 271 17.05 14.17 -5.32
N ALA A 272 16.81 14.36 -4.03
CA ALA A 272 15.48 14.62 -3.47
C ALA A 272 14.74 15.77 -4.13
N ALA A 273 15.45 16.87 -4.43
CA ALA A 273 14.88 18.02 -5.14
C ALA A 273 14.32 17.66 -6.53
N VAL A 274 14.96 16.73 -7.26
CA VAL A 274 14.49 16.28 -8.58
C VAL A 274 13.19 15.48 -8.44
N VAL A 275 13.14 14.57 -7.46
CA VAL A 275 11.93 13.78 -7.18
C VAL A 275 10.80 14.67 -6.68
N ARG A 276 11.08 15.62 -5.78
CA ARG A 276 10.11 16.59 -5.25
C ARG A 276 9.49 17.41 -6.37
N LYS A 277 10.30 17.97 -7.27
CA LYS A 277 9.85 18.73 -8.44
C LYS A 277 8.96 17.89 -9.36
N ALA A 278 9.34 16.63 -9.60
CA ALA A 278 8.54 15.70 -10.40
C ALA A 278 7.19 15.38 -9.74
N LEU A 279 7.16 15.16 -8.43
CA LEU A 279 5.92 14.94 -7.68
C LEU A 279 5.01 16.17 -7.66
N LEU A 280 5.56 17.37 -7.47
CA LEU A 280 4.81 18.62 -7.56
C LEU A 280 4.19 18.81 -8.94
N LYS A 281 4.95 18.50 -10.00
CA LYS A 281 4.42 18.49 -11.36
C LYS A 281 3.29 17.46 -11.52
N GLN A 282 3.44 16.26 -10.98
CA GLN A 282 2.38 15.24 -11.02
C GLN A 282 1.12 15.68 -10.26
N ILE A 283 1.26 16.36 -9.12
CA ILE A 283 0.14 16.97 -8.39
C ILE A 283 -0.55 18.04 -9.24
N PHE A 284 0.21 18.89 -9.92
CA PHE A 284 -0.31 19.91 -10.83
C PHE A 284 -1.08 19.28 -12.01
N ASP A 285 -0.49 18.27 -12.65
CA ASP A 285 -1.09 17.57 -13.78
C ASP A 285 -2.40 16.90 -13.38
N VAL A 286 -2.41 16.17 -12.24
CA VAL A 286 -3.62 15.56 -11.68
C VAL A 286 -4.67 16.61 -11.32
N ALA A 287 -4.27 17.77 -10.78
CA ALA A 287 -5.22 18.85 -10.51
C ALA A 287 -5.91 19.38 -11.79
N GLY A 288 -5.19 19.38 -12.91
CA GLY A 288 -5.68 19.84 -14.21
C GLY A 288 -6.61 18.87 -14.93
N GLU A 289 -6.62 17.59 -14.56
CA GLU A 289 -7.44 16.57 -15.21
C GLU A 289 -8.95 16.87 -15.18
N GLU A 290 -9.67 16.49 -16.22
CA GLU A 290 -11.14 16.57 -16.28
C GLU A 290 -11.82 15.72 -15.20
N SER A 291 -11.17 14.61 -14.80
CA SER A 291 -11.69 13.70 -13.77
C SER A 291 -11.64 14.30 -12.35
N THR A 292 -10.86 15.37 -12.16
CA THR A 292 -10.62 15.99 -10.85
C THR A 292 -11.78 16.89 -10.43
N ARG A 293 -12.33 16.61 -9.25
CA ARG A 293 -13.44 17.36 -8.66
C ARG A 293 -13.02 18.81 -8.39
N ASP A 294 -13.88 19.78 -8.72
CA ASP A 294 -13.60 21.21 -8.56
C ASP A 294 -13.11 21.61 -7.16
N ALA A 295 -13.73 21.04 -6.12
CA ALA A 295 -13.34 21.30 -4.74
C ALA A 295 -11.91 20.82 -4.42
N ASN A 296 -11.50 19.69 -5.00
CA ASN A 296 -10.19 19.10 -4.78
C ASN A 296 -9.13 19.75 -5.68
N ARG A 297 -9.50 20.11 -6.92
CA ARG A 297 -8.67 20.88 -7.87
C ARG A 297 -8.06 22.13 -7.21
N ARG A 298 -8.90 22.94 -6.57
CA ARG A 298 -8.44 24.16 -5.87
C ARG A 298 -7.43 23.85 -4.77
N LYS A 299 -7.61 22.76 -4.04
CA LYS A 299 -6.70 22.37 -2.96
C LYS A 299 -5.39 21.79 -3.48
N LEU A 300 -5.43 20.98 -4.53
CA LEU A 300 -4.21 20.43 -5.16
C LEU A 300 -3.36 21.55 -5.77
N PHE A 301 -3.98 22.53 -6.45
CA PHE A 301 -3.24 23.70 -6.93
C PHE A 301 -2.71 24.57 -5.78
N ALA A 302 -3.45 24.72 -4.68
CA ALA A 302 -2.95 25.42 -3.50
C ALA A 302 -1.75 24.71 -2.87
N LEU A 303 -1.79 23.37 -2.77
CA LEU A 303 -0.68 22.54 -2.28
C LEU A 303 0.55 22.65 -3.18
N TYR A 304 0.37 22.58 -4.51
CA TYR A 304 1.44 22.77 -5.48
C TYR A 304 2.09 24.14 -5.32
N LYS A 305 1.27 25.20 -5.28
CA LYS A 305 1.74 26.57 -5.19
C LYS A 305 2.52 26.82 -3.89
N SER A 306 1.99 26.39 -2.74
CA SER A 306 2.66 26.62 -1.45
C SER A 306 4.07 26.02 -1.40
N HIS A 307 4.27 24.86 -2.01
CA HIS A 307 5.57 24.18 -2.02
C HIS A 307 6.52 24.68 -3.09
N THR A 308 6.01 25.30 -4.16
CA THR A 308 6.84 25.92 -5.20
C THR A 308 7.32 27.30 -4.73
N ASP A 309 6.44 28.09 -4.12
CA ASP A 309 6.81 29.39 -3.53
C ASP A 309 7.87 29.20 -2.42
N GLU A 310 7.77 28.14 -1.61
CA GLU A 310 8.78 27.78 -0.60
C GLU A 310 10.15 27.41 -1.20
N ASP A 311 10.19 26.76 -2.37
CA ASP A 311 11.47 26.44 -3.02
C ASP A 311 12.16 27.70 -3.56
N ASP A 312 11.39 28.60 -4.17
CA ASP A 312 11.92 29.84 -4.75
C ASP A 312 12.48 30.76 -3.64
N GLU A 313 11.89 30.75 -2.44
CA GLU A 313 12.40 31.47 -1.25
C GLU A 313 13.70 30.86 -0.71
N ASP A 314 13.83 29.53 -0.68
CA ASP A 314 15.04 28.84 -0.20
C ASP A 314 16.22 28.90 -1.20
N GLU A 315 15.97 29.14 -2.49
CA GLU A 315 16.99 29.31 -3.54
C GLU A 315 17.52 30.76 -3.67
N SER A 316 16.87 31.75 -3.05
CA SER A 316 17.17 33.19 -3.13
C SER A 316 18.13 33.69 -2.06
#